data_AF-T0ZMI7-F1
#
_entry.id   AF-T0ZMI7-F1
#
_cell.length_a   1.000
_cell.length_b   1.000
_cell.length_c   1.000
_cell.angle_alpha   90.00
_cell.angle_beta   90.00
_cell.angle_gamma   90.00
#
_symmetry.space_group_name_H-M   'P 1'
#
loop_
_entity.id
_entity.type
_entity.pdbx_description
1 polymer ?
#
loop_
_entity_poly.entity_id
_entity_poly.type
_entity_poly.pdbx_seq_one_letter_code
_entity_poly.pdbx_strand_id
1 'polypeptide(L)'
;DLGGPSLHPTAGAVAVGARPILVAYNAYLNTADVGVAKRIAHAIRARDGGLAEVKALGFEIKERNRAQVSMNMTDVRRTPLHRALALIREEAARYGLTVEESEIVGLVPEDALLDAAEHHLQLNHFSRSGILERRLGETVSPQGGSGSTDHAAGSLRAFSDALAVRTPTPGGGSAAALTGA
;
A
#
# COMPACT_ATOMS: atom_id res chain seq x y z
N ASP A 1 -28.00 12.07 5.47
CA ASP A 1 -27.69 13.41 4.92
C ASP A 1 -28.05 14.50 5.89
N LEU A 2 -27.33 15.62 5.85
CA LEU A 2 -27.50 16.78 6.74
C LEU A 2 -27.48 18.07 5.90
N GLY A 3 -28.25 19.06 6.33
CA GLY A 3 -28.42 20.33 5.60
C GLY A 3 -29.73 20.38 4.79
N GLY A 4 -30.29 21.58 4.62
CA GLY A 4 -31.47 21.81 3.79
C GLY A 4 -31.16 21.77 2.29
N PRO A 5 -32.18 21.88 1.41
CA PRO A 5 -32.00 21.76 -0.04
C PRO A 5 -31.26 22.95 -0.69
N SER A 6 -31.07 24.05 0.05
CA SER A 6 -30.38 25.25 -0.43
C SER A 6 -28.85 25.11 -0.34
N LEU A 7 -28.16 25.38 -1.45
CA LEU A 7 -26.69 25.47 -1.46
C LEU A 7 -26.21 26.69 -0.68
N HIS A 8 -25.11 26.54 0.06
CA HIS A 8 -24.44 27.67 0.67
C HIS A 8 -23.83 28.56 -0.44
N PRO A 9 -23.97 29.90 -0.39
CA PRO A 9 -23.60 30.79 -1.50
C PRO A 9 -22.11 30.73 -1.91
N THR A 10 -21.20 30.47 -0.97
CA THR A 10 -19.75 30.34 -1.24
C THR A 10 -19.22 28.91 -1.15
N ALA A 11 -19.68 28.13 -0.16
CA ALA A 11 -19.20 26.76 0.10
C ALA A 11 -19.93 25.67 -0.70
N GLY A 12 -21.08 25.95 -1.30
CA GLY A 12 -21.88 24.95 -2.02
C GLY A 12 -22.44 23.86 -1.09
N ALA A 13 -22.10 22.61 -1.38
CA ALA A 13 -22.49 21.42 -0.60
C ALA A 13 -21.26 20.57 -0.24
N VAL A 14 -21.33 19.88 0.90
CA VAL A 14 -20.28 18.97 1.38
C VAL A 14 -20.83 17.55 1.42
N ALA A 15 -20.13 16.62 0.78
CA ALA A 15 -20.40 15.20 0.89
C ALA A 15 -19.37 14.55 1.83
N VAL A 16 -19.86 13.88 2.86
CA VAL A 16 -19.04 13.06 3.76
C VAL A 16 -19.48 11.61 3.61
N GLY A 17 -18.51 10.70 3.51
CA GLY A 17 -18.78 9.28 3.39
C GLY A 17 -17.58 8.45 3.80
N ALA A 18 -17.80 7.14 3.92
CA ALA A 18 -16.76 6.15 4.16
C ALA A 18 -16.66 5.22 2.96
N ARG A 19 -15.43 4.82 2.64
CA ARG A 19 -15.14 3.83 1.58
C ARG A 19 -13.95 2.97 1.99
N PRO A 20 -13.79 1.78 1.40
CA PRO A 20 -12.52 1.07 1.45
C PRO A 20 -11.36 1.94 0.95
N ILE A 21 -10.16 1.63 1.45
CA ILE A 21 -8.91 2.25 0.96
C ILE A 21 -8.81 1.93 -0.53
N LEU A 22 -8.53 2.96 -1.34
CA LEU A 22 -8.18 2.76 -2.75
C LEU A 22 -6.73 3.13 -2.96
N VAL A 23 -6.10 2.42 -3.90
CA VAL A 23 -4.72 2.63 -4.31
C VAL A 23 -4.72 3.21 -5.71
N ALA A 24 -4.09 4.38 -5.88
CA ALA A 24 -3.84 4.94 -7.19
C ALA A 24 -2.53 4.35 -7.73
N TYR A 25 -2.61 3.64 -8.86
CA TYR A 25 -1.51 2.88 -9.43
C TYR A 25 -1.45 3.10 -10.93
N ASN A 26 -0.34 3.63 -11.43
CA ASN A 26 -0.15 3.97 -12.85
C ASN A 26 0.88 3.03 -13.47
N ALA A 27 0.69 2.71 -14.76
CA ALA A 27 1.67 1.99 -15.58
C ALA A 27 2.00 2.83 -16.81
N TYR A 28 3.28 3.12 -17.01
CA TYR A 28 3.76 3.93 -18.13
C TYR A 28 4.22 3.04 -19.28
N LEU A 29 3.75 3.37 -20.48
CA LEU A 29 4.07 2.63 -21.70
C LEU A 29 5.27 3.27 -22.40
N ASN A 30 6.03 2.45 -23.15
CA ASN A 30 7.14 2.91 -24.01
C ASN A 30 6.68 3.63 -25.29
N THR A 31 5.59 4.37 -25.25
CA THR A 31 5.02 5.11 -26.38
C THR A 31 4.35 6.38 -25.90
N ALA A 32 4.27 7.40 -26.76
CA ALA A 32 3.44 8.60 -26.54
C ALA A 32 1.99 8.41 -27.01
N ASP A 33 1.64 7.29 -27.66
CA ASP A 33 0.29 7.05 -28.19
C ASP A 33 -0.73 6.79 -27.08
N VAL A 34 -1.40 7.85 -26.64
CA VAL A 34 -2.51 7.80 -25.68
C VAL A 34 -3.69 6.97 -26.17
N GLY A 35 -3.84 6.78 -27.49
CA GLY A 35 -4.85 5.92 -28.08
C GLY A 35 -4.68 4.47 -27.66
N VAL A 36 -3.44 3.97 -27.63
CA VAL A 36 -3.15 2.62 -27.08
C VAL A 36 -3.48 2.58 -25.59
N ALA A 37 -3.02 3.55 -24.81
CA ALA A 37 -3.29 3.57 -23.36
C ALA A 37 -4.79 3.56 -23.04
N LYS A 38 -5.61 4.29 -23.84
CA LYS A 38 -7.07 4.28 -23.70
C LYS A 38 -7.69 2.92 -24.04
N ARG A 39 -7.20 2.22 -25.06
CA ARG A 39 -7.65 0.85 -25.40
C ARG A 39 -7.31 -0.13 -24.28
N ILE A 40 -6.09 -0.08 -23.76
CA ILE A 40 -5.67 -0.92 -22.62
C ILE A 40 -6.53 -0.61 -21.39
N ALA A 41 -6.71 0.67 -21.06
CA ALA A 41 -7.56 1.10 -19.94
C ALA A 41 -9.01 0.59 -20.06
N HIS A 42 -9.56 0.54 -21.29
CA HIS A 42 -10.87 -0.03 -21.56
C HIS A 42 -10.90 -1.55 -21.31
N ALA A 43 -9.87 -2.27 -21.77
CA ALA A 43 -9.77 -3.72 -21.59
C ALA A 43 -9.66 -4.13 -20.11
N ILE A 44 -8.96 -3.35 -19.29
CA ILE A 44 -8.71 -3.73 -17.89
C ILE A 44 -9.77 -3.24 -16.90
N ARG A 45 -10.56 -2.22 -17.23
CA ARG A 45 -11.46 -1.59 -16.23
C ARG A 45 -12.74 -2.41 -16.04
N ALA A 46 -13.13 -2.57 -14.77
CA ALA A 46 -14.24 -3.41 -14.34
C ALA A 46 -15.55 -3.13 -15.08
N ARG A 47 -15.86 -1.84 -15.33
CA ARG A 47 -17.15 -1.44 -15.92
C ARG A 47 -17.36 -1.93 -17.35
N ASP A 48 -16.31 -2.37 -18.05
CA ASP A 48 -16.43 -2.95 -19.39
C ASP A 48 -16.12 -4.45 -19.41
N GLY A 49 -16.13 -5.11 -18.24
CA GLY A 49 -15.86 -6.55 -18.14
C GLY A 49 -14.39 -6.92 -17.92
N GLY A 50 -13.53 -5.93 -17.63
CA GLY A 50 -12.16 -6.16 -17.21
C GLY A 50 -12.03 -6.68 -15.77
N LEU A 51 -10.93 -6.34 -15.11
CA LEU A 51 -10.64 -6.78 -13.75
C LEU A 51 -11.63 -6.15 -12.74
N ALA A 52 -12.17 -6.97 -11.85
CA ALA A 52 -13.04 -6.50 -10.78
C ALA A 52 -12.33 -5.43 -9.93
N GLU A 53 -13.05 -4.42 -9.47
CA GLU A 53 -12.51 -3.37 -8.59
C GLU A 53 -11.37 -2.53 -9.19
N VAL A 54 -11.24 -2.54 -10.53
CA VAL A 54 -10.28 -1.69 -11.25
C VAL A 54 -11.04 -0.63 -12.03
N LYS A 55 -10.73 0.64 -11.76
CA LYS A 55 -11.13 1.77 -12.61
C LYS A 55 -9.88 2.25 -13.34
N ALA A 56 -9.92 2.34 -14.67
CA ALA A 56 -8.76 2.76 -15.45
C ALA A 56 -9.09 3.79 -16.53
N LEU A 57 -8.12 4.65 -16.82
CA LEU A 57 -8.13 5.66 -17.89
C LEU A 57 -6.74 5.75 -18.54
N GLY A 58 -6.70 6.11 -19.82
CA GLY A 58 -5.46 6.36 -20.56
C GLY A 58 -5.15 7.85 -20.65
N PHE A 59 -3.94 8.25 -20.27
CA PHE A 59 -3.49 9.64 -20.28
C PHE A 59 -2.17 9.81 -21.04
N GLU A 60 -1.97 11.00 -21.59
CA GLU A 60 -0.70 11.46 -22.11
C GLU A 60 0.06 12.21 -21.00
N ILE A 61 1.36 11.99 -20.91
CA ILE A 61 2.30 12.65 -20.00
C ILE A 61 3.30 13.42 -20.86
N LYS A 62 2.94 14.66 -21.18
CA LYS A 62 3.63 15.49 -22.16
C LYS A 62 5.09 15.74 -21.77
N GLU A 63 5.33 15.93 -20.48
CA GLU A 63 6.65 16.22 -19.91
C GLU A 63 7.61 15.05 -20.09
N ARG A 64 7.09 13.83 -20.24
CA ARG A 64 7.88 12.60 -20.44
C ARG A 64 7.74 12.02 -21.84
N ASN A 65 6.97 12.67 -22.74
CA ASN A 65 6.61 12.16 -24.07
C ASN A 65 6.13 10.69 -24.04
N ARG A 66 5.26 10.36 -23.09
CA ARG A 66 4.80 8.99 -22.81
C ARG A 66 3.30 8.94 -22.54
N ALA A 67 2.70 7.80 -22.78
CA ALA A 67 1.34 7.47 -22.42
C ALA A 67 1.34 6.59 -21.18
N GLN A 68 0.31 6.74 -20.34
CA GLN A 68 0.12 5.93 -19.15
C GLN A 68 -1.29 5.36 -19.09
N VAL A 69 -1.40 4.18 -18.47
CA VAL A 69 -2.65 3.63 -17.98
C VAL A 69 -2.71 3.97 -16.49
N SER A 70 -3.57 4.92 -16.14
CA SER A 70 -3.81 5.30 -14.74
C SER A 70 -4.95 4.47 -14.18
N MET A 71 -4.75 3.90 -12.99
CA MET A 71 -5.72 3.03 -12.34
C MET A 71 -6.02 3.47 -10.92
N ASN A 72 -7.29 3.31 -10.56
CA ASN A 72 -7.78 3.37 -9.19
C ASN A 72 -8.25 1.97 -8.81
N MET A 73 -7.52 1.34 -7.90
CA MET A 73 -7.79 0.01 -7.35
C MET A 73 -8.71 0.16 -6.15
N THR A 74 -10.01 -0.18 -6.28
CA THR A 74 -11.02 0.00 -5.22
C THR A 74 -10.99 -1.07 -4.15
N ASP A 75 -10.47 -2.26 -4.47
CA ASP A 75 -10.17 -3.30 -3.49
C ASP A 75 -9.00 -4.18 -3.99
N VAL A 76 -7.82 -3.92 -3.44
CA VAL A 76 -6.59 -4.64 -3.80
C VAL A 76 -6.58 -6.11 -3.35
N ARG A 77 -7.48 -6.51 -2.44
CA ARG A 77 -7.60 -7.90 -2.01
C ARG A 77 -8.36 -8.73 -3.03
N ARG A 78 -9.28 -8.10 -3.78
CA ARG A 78 -10.02 -8.74 -4.88
C ARG A 78 -9.19 -8.77 -6.15
N THR A 79 -8.52 -7.66 -6.48
CA THR A 79 -7.59 -7.56 -7.60
C THR A 79 -6.25 -7.00 -7.12
N PRO A 80 -5.24 -7.85 -6.89
CA PRO A 80 -3.91 -7.41 -6.50
C PRO A 80 -3.22 -6.56 -7.56
N LEU A 81 -2.32 -5.66 -7.13
CA LEU A 81 -1.58 -4.74 -8.02
C LEU A 81 -0.81 -5.50 -9.11
N HIS A 82 -0.15 -6.61 -8.76
CA HIS A 82 0.62 -7.42 -9.71
C HIS A 82 -0.25 -8.00 -10.83
N ARG A 83 -1.52 -8.36 -10.55
CA ARG A 83 -2.45 -8.88 -11.58
C ARG A 83 -2.86 -7.81 -12.56
N ALA A 84 -3.15 -6.60 -12.06
CA ALA A 84 -3.47 -5.47 -12.93
C ALA A 84 -2.28 -5.11 -13.83
N LEU A 85 -1.07 -5.06 -13.27
CA LEU A 85 0.15 -4.81 -14.05
C LEU A 85 0.41 -5.89 -15.10
N ALA A 86 0.24 -7.17 -14.74
CA ALA A 86 0.43 -8.28 -15.66
C ALA A 86 -0.52 -8.19 -16.87
N LEU A 87 -1.81 -7.92 -16.63
CA LEU A 87 -2.77 -7.75 -17.71
C LEU A 87 -2.45 -6.53 -18.59
N ILE A 88 -2.00 -5.42 -18.02
CA ILE A 88 -1.53 -4.27 -18.82
C ILE A 88 -0.34 -4.67 -19.70
N ARG A 89 0.61 -5.43 -19.17
CA ARG A 89 1.77 -5.92 -19.94
C ARG A 89 1.32 -6.80 -21.11
N GLU A 90 0.36 -7.70 -20.88
CA GLU A 90 -0.22 -8.55 -21.92
C GLU A 90 -0.95 -7.73 -22.99
N GLU A 91 -1.79 -6.78 -22.58
CA GLU A 91 -2.52 -5.92 -23.51
C GLU A 91 -1.57 -4.98 -24.29
N ALA A 92 -0.52 -4.47 -23.66
CA ALA A 92 0.51 -3.65 -24.33
C ALA A 92 1.29 -4.47 -25.37
N ALA A 93 1.63 -5.73 -25.04
CA ALA A 93 2.37 -6.61 -25.94
C ALA A 93 1.61 -6.87 -27.25
N ARG A 94 0.27 -6.86 -27.26
CA ARG A 94 -0.55 -6.97 -28.48
C ARG A 94 -0.33 -5.84 -29.48
N TYR A 95 0.20 -4.70 -29.01
CA TYR A 95 0.57 -3.56 -29.83
C TYR A 95 2.08 -3.45 -30.07
N GLY A 96 2.87 -4.44 -29.67
CA GLY A 96 4.34 -4.39 -29.73
C GLY A 96 4.96 -3.44 -28.70
N LEU A 97 4.23 -3.13 -27.63
CA LEU A 97 4.64 -2.17 -26.60
C LEU A 97 4.93 -2.86 -25.28
N THR A 98 5.65 -2.17 -24.41
CA THR A 98 6.02 -2.63 -23.07
C THR A 98 5.62 -1.61 -22.02
N VAL A 99 5.46 -2.10 -20.78
CA VAL A 99 5.39 -1.24 -19.60
C VAL A 99 6.81 -1.00 -19.12
N GLU A 100 7.24 0.25 -19.13
CA GLU A 100 8.60 0.65 -18.73
C GLU A 100 8.71 0.82 -17.21
N GLU A 101 7.71 1.43 -16.58
CA GLU A 101 7.67 1.63 -15.14
C GLU A 101 6.22 1.64 -14.63
N SER A 102 6.07 1.48 -13.32
CA SER A 102 4.79 1.67 -12.64
C SER A 102 4.97 2.52 -11.40
N GLU A 103 3.95 3.28 -11.02
CA GLU A 103 3.99 4.24 -9.93
C GLU A 103 2.79 4.08 -9.01
N ILE A 104 3.03 4.11 -7.70
CA ILE A 104 1.98 4.28 -6.70
C ILE A 104 1.89 5.78 -6.39
N VAL A 105 0.69 6.34 -6.53
CA VAL A 105 0.44 7.74 -6.22
C VAL A 105 -0.11 7.85 -4.80
N GLY A 106 0.72 8.36 -3.88
CA GLY A 106 0.37 8.54 -2.47
C GLY A 106 0.70 7.32 -1.63
N LEU A 107 -0.20 6.97 -0.71
CA LEU A 107 0.00 5.87 0.24
C LEU A 107 -0.62 4.57 -0.27
N VAL A 108 -0.07 3.44 0.17
CA VAL A 108 -0.53 2.09 -0.15
C VAL A 108 -0.58 1.24 1.12
N PRO A 109 -1.57 0.35 1.27
CA PRO A 109 -1.52 -0.68 2.32
C PRO A 109 -0.31 -1.59 2.10
N GLU A 110 0.46 -1.83 3.16
CA GLU A 110 1.65 -2.68 3.12
C GLU A 110 1.35 -4.07 2.53
N ASP A 111 0.22 -4.67 2.90
CA ASP A 111 -0.18 -5.99 2.39
C ASP A 111 -0.30 -6.04 0.86
N ALA A 112 -0.66 -4.94 0.20
CA ALA A 112 -0.76 -4.91 -1.26
C ALA A 112 0.61 -5.01 -1.94
N LEU A 113 1.66 -4.49 -1.30
CA LEU A 113 3.05 -4.65 -1.76
C LEU A 113 3.55 -6.07 -1.50
N LEU A 114 3.23 -6.63 -0.33
CA LEU A 114 3.60 -8.00 0.00
C LEU A 114 2.92 -9.02 -0.88
N ASP A 115 1.65 -8.82 -1.25
CA ASP A 115 0.94 -9.66 -2.23
C ASP A 115 1.70 -9.72 -3.57
N ALA A 116 2.24 -8.58 -4.02
CA ALA A 116 3.05 -8.51 -5.24
C ALA A 116 4.42 -9.17 -5.06
N ALA A 117 5.09 -8.96 -3.93
CA ALA A 117 6.38 -9.56 -3.63
C ALA A 117 6.27 -11.09 -3.55
N GLU A 118 5.29 -11.61 -2.82
CA GLU A 118 5.05 -13.06 -2.69
C GLU A 118 4.76 -13.70 -4.05
N HIS A 119 3.95 -13.04 -4.89
CA HIS A 119 3.66 -13.52 -6.23
C HIS A 119 4.91 -13.58 -7.13
N HIS A 120 5.65 -12.48 -7.23
CA HIS A 120 6.78 -12.39 -8.15
C HIS A 120 8.03 -13.16 -7.69
N LEU A 121 8.24 -13.28 -6.37
CA LEU A 121 9.32 -14.07 -5.78
C LEU A 121 8.94 -15.54 -5.56
N GLN A 122 7.70 -15.93 -5.88
CA GLN A 122 7.18 -17.29 -5.75
C GLN A 122 7.30 -17.87 -4.32
N LEU A 123 6.99 -17.05 -3.32
CA LEU A 123 7.16 -17.37 -1.91
C LEU A 123 6.03 -18.25 -1.36
N ASN A 124 5.87 -19.45 -1.92
CA ASN A 124 4.71 -20.33 -1.70
C ASN A 124 4.53 -20.81 -0.25
N HIS A 125 5.58 -20.73 0.57
CA HIS A 125 5.59 -21.16 1.98
C HIS A 125 6.07 -20.06 2.94
N PHE A 126 6.15 -18.81 2.46
CA PHE A 126 6.58 -17.70 3.30
C PHE A 126 5.46 -17.27 4.23
N SER A 127 5.82 -17.03 5.49
CA SER A 127 4.92 -16.40 6.46
C SER A 127 5.31 -14.94 6.56
N ARG A 128 4.34 -14.03 6.41
CA ARG A 128 4.51 -12.59 6.67
C ARG A 128 4.94 -12.28 8.10
N SER A 129 4.74 -13.21 9.03
CA SER A 129 5.33 -13.10 10.37
C SER A 129 6.85 -13.05 10.30
N GLY A 130 7.51 -13.60 9.28
CA GLY A 130 8.96 -13.54 9.10
C GLY A 130 9.51 -12.16 8.74
N ILE A 131 8.66 -11.14 8.53
CA ILE A 131 9.08 -9.77 8.23
C ILE A 131 9.55 -9.11 9.54
N LEU A 132 10.81 -8.69 9.57
CA LEU A 132 11.47 -8.16 10.77
C LEU A 132 10.73 -6.95 11.33
N GLU A 133 10.42 -5.97 10.49
CA GLU A 133 9.77 -4.72 10.86
C GLU A 133 8.36 -4.96 11.42
N ARG A 134 7.62 -5.94 10.87
CA ARG A 134 6.31 -6.33 11.40
C ARG A 134 6.42 -6.96 12.80
N ARG A 135 7.36 -7.90 12.99
CA ARG A 135 7.61 -8.50 14.32
C ARG A 135 8.02 -7.44 15.34
N LEU A 136 8.92 -6.53 14.96
CA LEU A 136 9.34 -5.45 15.84
C LEU A 136 8.16 -4.54 16.19
N GLY A 137 7.33 -4.17 15.20
CA GLY A 137 6.12 -3.36 15.41
C GLY A 137 5.12 -3.99 16.39
N GLU A 138 4.96 -5.32 16.35
CA GLU A 138 4.13 -6.08 17.31
C GLU A 138 4.69 -6.03 18.74
N THR A 139 6.02 -6.10 18.91
CA THR A 139 6.65 -6.01 20.23
C THR A 139 6.66 -4.60 20.82
N VAL A 140 6.59 -3.58 19.97
CA VAL A 140 6.66 -2.16 20.36
C VAL A 140 5.26 -1.55 20.58
N SER A 141 4.19 -2.17 20.06
CA SER A 141 2.81 -1.69 20.23
C SER A 141 2.11 -2.37 21.42
N PRO A 142 1.91 -1.69 22.56
CA PRO A 142 1.15 -2.27 23.65
C PRO A 142 -0.35 -2.24 23.31
N GLN A 143 -1.03 -3.36 23.57
CA GLN A 143 -2.48 -3.42 23.54
C GLN A 143 -3.09 -2.38 24.50
N GLY A 144 -4.22 -1.80 24.10
CA GLY A 144 -4.74 -0.54 24.65
C GLY A 144 -4.99 -0.49 26.15
N GLY A 145 -4.72 0.68 26.71
CA GLY A 145 -5.06 1.09 28.07
C GLY A 145 -4.56 2.50 28.35
N SER A 146 -5.41 3.50 28.10
CA SER A 146 -5.36 4.88 28.60
C SER A 146 -4.01 5.49 29.04
N GLY A 147 -3.53 6.44 28.23
CA GLY A 147 -2.88 7.66 28.72
C GLY A 147 -1.52 7.52 29.44
N SER A 148 -0.43 7.47 28.67
CA SER A 148 0.80 8.23 28.97
C SER A 148 1.78 8.12 27.81
N THR A 149 2.16 9.26 27.25
CA THR A 149 3.25 9.43 26.30
C THR A 149 4.59 9.18 26.99
N ASP A 150 5.10 7.94 27.09
CA ASP A 150 6.52 7.69 27.44
C ASP A 150 7.01 6.21 27.37
N HIS A 151 6.69 5.45 26.32
CA HIS A 151 6.93 4.00 26.33
C HIS A 151 8.19 3.48 25.61
N ALA A 152 8.92 4.32 24.86
CA ALA A 152 10.30 3.96 24.47
C ALA A 152 11.26 4.06 25.68
N ALA A 153 11.01 4.99 26.59
CA ALA A 153 11.70 5.08 27.88
C ALA A 153 11.23 3.97 28.85
N GLY A 154 9.99 3.48 28.71
CA GLY A 154 9.41 2.45 29.57
C GLY A 154 10.10 1.09 29.49
N SER A 155 10.61 0.65 28.34
CA SER A 155 11.22 -0.69 28.22
C SER A 155 12.67 -0.73 28.70
N LEU A 156 13.48 0.29 28.37
CA LEU A 156 14.87 0.39 28.82
C LEU A 156 15.00 0.75 30.29
N ARG A 157 14.15 1.66 30.78
CA ARG A 157 14.17 2.07 32.19
C ARG A 157 13.63 0.96 33.09
N ALA A 158 12.55 0.26 32.68
CA ALA A 158 12.09 -0.93 33.39
C ALA A 158 13.12 -2.07 33.37
N PHE A 159 13.85 -2.25 32.26
CA PHE A 159 14.93 -3.25 32.19
C PHE A 159 16.12 -2.87 33.07
N SER A 160 16.52 -1.59 33.07
CA SER A 160 17.55 -1.05 33.96
C SER A 160 17.14 -1.19 35.44
N ASP A 161 15.90 -0.87 35.76
CA ASP A 161 15.36 -1.00 37.12
C ASP A 161 15.32 -2.47 37.54
N ALA A 162 14.92 -3.38 36.64
CA ALA A 162 14.93 -4.83 36.90
C ALA A 162 16.34 -5.40 37.09
N LEU A 163 17.36 -4.87 36.41
CA LEU A 163 18.77 -5.22 36.65
C LEU A 163 19.30 -4.67 37.99
N ALA A 164 18.73 -3.58 38.48
CA ALA A 164 19.16 -2.92 39.71
C ALA A 164 18.61 -3.58 41.00
N VAL A 165 17.60 -4.45 40.89
CA VAL A 165 17.04 -5.19 42.03
C VAL A 165 17.90 -6.41 42.35
N ARG A 166 18.00 -6.77 43.64
CA ARG A 166 18.73 -7.96 44.11
C ARG A 166 17.98 -9.27 43.87
N THR A 167 17.48 -9.47 42.66
CA THR A 167 16.92 -10.74 42.19
C THR A 167 17.96 -11.48 41.35
N PRO A 168 17.96 -12.83 41.33
CA PRO A 168 18.94 -13.60 40.55
C PRO A 168 18.87 -13.33 39.04
N THR A 169 17.72 -12.87 38.54
CA THR A 169 17.49 -12.46 37.14
C THR A 169 16.51 -11.28 37.09
N PRO A 170 16.60 -10.39 36.08
CA PRO A 170 17.62 -10.35 35.02
C PRO A 170 19.00 -10.00 35.58
N GLY A 171 20.06 -10.56 34.98
CA GLY A 171 21.44 -10.41 35.45
C GLY A 171 22.39 -10.03 34.33
N GLY A 172 23.71 -10.10 34.58
CA GLY A 172 24.73 -9.65 33.62
C GLY A 172 24.62 -10.28 32.22
N GLY A 173 24.17 -11.53 32.11
CA GLY A 173 23.93 -12.20 30.82
C GLY A 173 22.76 -11.58 30.03
N SER A 174 21.69 -11.18 30.71
CA SER A 174 20.56 -10.46 30.09
C SER A 174 20.98 -9.08 29.60
N ALA A 175 21.84 -8.38 30.35
CA ALA A 175 22.37 -7.08 29.95
C ALA A 175 23.26 -7.17 28.69
N ALA A 176 24.14 -8.18 28.61
CA ALA A 176 25.00 -8.41 27.46
C ALA A 176 24.22 -8.79 26.18
N ALA A 177 23.12 -9.54 26.32
CA ALA A 177 22.26 -9.87 25.20
C ALA A 177 21.52 -8.63 24.64
N LEU A 178 21.13 -7.70 25.51
CA LEU A 178 20.48 -6.46 25.08
C LEU A 178 21.45 -5.50 24.37
N THR A 179 22.70 -5.39 24.83
CA THR A 179 23.70 -4.52 24.17
C THR A 179 24.26 -5.09 22.87
N GLY A 180 24.06 -6.39 22.61
CA GLY A 180 24.48 -7.05 21.37
C GLY A 180 23.40 -7.16 20.29
N ALA A 181 22.15 -6.77 20.58
CA ALA A 181 21.02 -6.73 19.64
C ALA A 181 20.92 -5.35 18.97
#